data_AF-A0A353ZFD2-F1
#
_entry.id   AF-A0A353ZFD2-F1
#
_cell.length_a   1.000
_cell.length_b   1.000
_cell.length_c   1.000
_cell.angle_alpha   90.00
_cell.angle_beta   90.00
_cell.angle_gamma   90.00
#
_symmetry.space_group_name_H-M   'P 1'
#
loop_
_entity.id
_entity.type
_entity.pdbx_description
1 polymer ?
#
loop_
_entity_poly.entity_id
_entity_poly.type
_entity_poly.pdbx_seq_one_letter_code
_entity_poly.pdbx_strand_id
1 'polypeptide(L)'
;ALDTDRKALQAFVGKHRIDWTQLQFTDPEQQGWKNPVTTHFGVFDVPAFWLVDANGNAVSTTATASSLKQDLRQLTEVSGLARQKSAEADEVVPVEGTRERANEAPASTKPATGRPSAGKGLEKGAASTSPTAGSKGANSRLGSR
;
A
#
# COMPACT_ATOMS: atom_id res chain seq x y z
N ALA A 1 13.49 -24.13 5.20
CA ALA A 1 12.21 -24.21 4.45
C ALA A 1 11.21 -23.27 5.12
N LEU A 2 10.30 -22.67 4.36
CA LEU A 2 9.28 -21.76 4.88
C LEU A 2 8.16 -22.50 5.64
N ASP A 3 7.58 -21.85 6.65
CA ASP A 3 6.59 -22.47 7.54
C ASP A 3 5.27 -22.83 6.85
N THR A 4 4.74 -24.00 7.25
CA THR A 4 3.41 -24.50 6.86
C THR A 4 2.50 -24.76 8.06
N ASP A 5 3.03 -24.92 9.28
CA ASP A 5 2.22 -25.06 10.50
C ASP A 5 2.12 -23.74 11.28
N ARG A 6 0.89 -23.21 11.37
CA ARG A 6 0.51 -22.03 12.16
C ARG A 6 0.79 -22.20 13.65
N LYS A 7 0.61 -23.38 14.23
CA LYS A 7 0.84 -23.61 15.66
C LYS A 7 2.33 -23.60 15.99
N ALA A 8 3.14 -24.26 15.15
CA ALA A 8 4.60 -24.20 15.26
C ALA A 8 5.13 -22.76 15.14
N LEU A 9 4.69 -22.01 14.12
CA LEU A 9 5.07 -20.61 13.93
C LEU A 9 4.69 -19.73 15.13
N GLN A 10 3.45 -19.81 15.61
CA GLN A 10 2.99 -19.02 16.75
C GLN A 10 3.75 -19.35 18.04
N ALA A 11 4.03 -20.63 18.30
CA ALA A 11 4.85 -21.05 19.43
C ALA A 11 6.29 -20.54 19.32
N PHE A 12 6.88 -20.54 18.13
CA PHE A 12 8.21 -20.00 17.88
C PHE A 12 8.27 -18.47 18.11
N VAL A 13 7.34 -17.73 17.52
CA VAL A 13 7.20 -16.27 17.67
C VAL A 13 7.07 -15.87 19.14
N GLY A 14 6.18 -16.52 19.89
CA GLY A 14 6.00 -16.26 21.33
C GLY A 14 7.22 -16.63 22.17
N LYS A 15 7.88 -17.76 21.87
CA LYS A 15 9.12 -18.19 22.55
C LYS A 15 10.27 -17.21 22.34
N HIS A 16 10.41 -16.68 21.13
CA HIS A 16 11.53 -15.81 20.74
C HIS A 16 11.24 -14.31 20.89
N ARG A 17 10.03 -13.92 21.35
CA ARG A 17 9.59 -12.52 21.53
C ARG A 17 9.79 -11.69 20.25
N ILE A 18 9.28 -12.24 19.15
CA ILE A 18 9.33 -11.57 17.85
C ILE A 18 8.14 -10.61 17.77
N ASP A 19 8.37 -9.37 18.22
CA ASP A 19 7.31 -8.38 18.42
C ASP A 19 6.90 -7.65 17.13
N TRP A 20 7.58 -7.90 16.00
CA TRP A 20 7.21 -7.35 14.69
C TRP A 20 6.21 -8.24 13.94
N THR A 21 5.39 -7.62 13.08
CA THR A 21 4.34 -8.29 12.31
C THR A 21 4.85 -9.49 11.52
N GLN A 22 4.24 -10.66 11.75
CA GLN A 22 4.44 -11.86 10.94
C GLN A 22 3.30 -12.01 9.93
N LEU A 23 3.63 -12.09 8.65
CA LEU A 23 2.65 -12.34 7.60
C LEU A 23 2.43 -13.84 7.42
N GLN A 24 1.23 -14.34 7.76
CA GLN A 24 0.89 -15.75 7.56
C GLN A 24 -0.51 -15.95 6.97
N PHE A 25 -0.56 -16.49 5.76
CA PHE A 25 -1.78 -16.85 5.05
C PHE A 25 -2.49 -18.05 5.70
N THR A 26 -3.82 -18.06 5.67
CA THR A 26 -4.67 -19.13 6.23
C THR A 26 -4.95 -20.24 5.22
N ASP A 27 -4.96 -19.92 3.93
CA ASP A 27 -5.12 -20.85 2.82
C ASP A 27 -3.88 -21.78 2.71
N PRO A 28 -4.04 -23.11 2.75
CA PRO A 28 -2.95 -24.07 2.56
C PRO A 28 -2.20 -23.90 1.23
N GLU A 29 -2.87 -23.44 0.16
CA GLU A 29 -2.24 -23.20 -1.13
C GLU A 29 -1.37 -21.93 -1.17
N GLN A 30 -1.38 -21.14 -0.09
CA GLN A 30 -0.61 -19.90 0.09
C GLN A 30 0.44 -20.02 1.21
N GLN A 31 0.83 -21.24 1.59
CA GLN A 31 1.79 -21.53 2.65
C GLN A 31 3.13 -22.04 2.12
N GLY A 32 4.18 -22.02 2.96
CA GLY A 32 5.53 -22.42 2.57
C GLY A 32 6.03 -21.65 1.34
N TRP A 33 6.63 -22.36 0.38
CA TRP A 33 7.12 -21.78 -0.87
C TRP A 33 6.03 -21.30 -1.85
N LYS A 34 4.74 -21.64 -1.62
CA LYS A 34 3.62 -21.09 -2.40
C LYS A 34 3.12 -19.74 -1.87
N ASN A 35 3.74 -19.20 -0.81
CA ASN A 35 3.36 -17.91 -0.22
C ASN A 35 3.35 -16.79 -1.29
N PRO A 36 2.25 -16.01 -1.43
CA PRO A 36 2.14 -14.92 -2.40
C PRO A 36 3.30 -13.92 -2.36
N VAL A 37 3.85 -13.64 -1.17
CA VAL A 37 5.01 -12.77 -1.00
C VAL A 37 6.24 -13.41 -1.64
N THR A 38 6.52 -14.68 -1.32
CA THR A 38 7.64 -15.46 -1.86
C THR A 38 7.59 -15.57 -3.38
N THR A 39 6.41 -15.85 -3.95
CA THR A 39 6.23 -16.02 -5.40
C THR A 39 6.24 -14.70 -6.17
N HIS A 40 5.58 -13.66 -5.67
CA HIS A 40 5.54 -12.34 -6.31
C HIS A 40 6.91 -11.66 -6.35
N PHE A 41 7.69 -11.81 -5.27
CA PHE A 41 8.98 -11.15 -5.11
C PHE A 41 10.21 -12.03 -5.48
N GLY A 42 9.99 -13.25 -5.97
CA GLY A 42 11.07 -14.13 -6.43
C GLY A 42 12.05 -14.55 -5.32
N VAL A 43 11.53 -14.87 -4.13
CA VAL A 43 12.36 -15.32 -3.01
C VAL A 43 12.63 -16.83 -3.16
N PHE A 44 13.84 -17.17 -3.62
CA PHE A 44 14.24 -18.56 -3.90
C PHE A 44 14.96 -19.25 -2.72
N ASP A 45 15.50 -18.51 -1.77
CA ASP A 45 16.21 -19.03 -0.60
C ASP A 45 15.99 -18.14 0.64
N VAL A 46 16.31 -18.66 1.84
CA VAL A 46 16.19 -17.96 3.12
C VAL A 46 17.43 -18.18 4.00
N PRO A 47 17.92 -17.17 4.73
CA PRO A 47 17.30 -15.85 4.96
C PRO A 47 17.49 -14.85 3.82
N ALA A 48 16.50 -13.99 3.61
CA ALA A 48 16.56 -12.86 2.69
C ALA A 48 16.08 -11.59 3.42
N PHE A 49 16.78 -10.47 3.21
CA PHE A 49 16.44 -9.17 3.83
C PHE A 49 16.22 -8.11 2.76
N TRP A 50 15.06 -7.48 2.81
CA TRP A 50 14.67 -6.43 1.88
C TRP A 50 14.46 -5.13 2.65
N LEU A 51 15.04 -4.03 2.17
CA LEU A 51 14.82 -2.69 2.70
C LEU A 51 13.86 -1.95 1.78
N VAL A 52 12.86 -1.31 2.37
CA VAL A 52 11.81 -0.56 1.68
C VAL A 52 11.79 0.87 2.21
N ASP A 53 11.73 1.86 1.32
CA ASP A 53 11.65 3.27 1.71
C ASP A 53 10.23 3.68 2.18
N ALA A 54 10.09 4.92 2.65
CA ALA A 54 8.79 5.46 3.09
C ALA A 54 7.75 5.62 1.96
N ASN A 55 8.15 5.49 0.69
CA ASN A 55 7.28 5.56 -0.48
C ASN A 55 6.86 4.16 -0.97
N GLY A 56 7.38 3.08 -0.38
CA GLY A 56 7.11 1.69 -0.77
C GLY A 56 8.09 1.09 -1.79
N ASN A 57 9.19 1.77 -2.13
CA ASN A 57 10.19 1.26 -3.07
C ASN A 57 11.19 0.33 -2.37
N ALA A 58 11.50 -0.83 -2.97
CA ALA A 58 12.60 -1.68 -2.52
C ALA A 58 13.95 -1.05 -2.88
N VAL A 59 14.66 -0.53 -1.87
CA VAL A 59 15.98 0.13 -2.04
C VAL A 59 17.16 -0.84 -1.94
N SER A 60 16.96 -2.02 -1.34
CA SER A 60 17.92 -3.12 -1.34
C SER A 60 17.21 -4.46 -1.17
N THR A 61 17.63 -5.46 -1.93
CA THR A 61 17.15 -6.86 -1.86
C THR A 61 18.29 -7.85 -1.55
N THR A 62 19.52 -7.35 -1.45
CA THR A 62 20.76 -8.11 -1.22
C THR A 62 21.35 -7.88 0.17
N ALA A 63 20.60 -7.22 1.06
CA ALA A 63 21.04 -6.95 2.42
C ALA A 63 21.27 -8.25 3.21
N THR A 64 22.26 -8.21 4.09
CA THR A 64 22.67 -9.35 4.93
C THR A 64 22.59 -8.96 6.40
N ALA A 65 22.55 -9.94 7.30
CA ALA A 65 22.50 -9.66 8.74
C ALA A 65 23.67 -8.77 9.26
N SER A 66 24.83 -8.79 8.58
CA SER A 66 25.98 -7.94 8.88
C SER A 66 25.87 -6.53 8.28
N SER A 67 25.35 -6.38 7.05
CA SER A 67 25.20 -5.07 6.39
C SER A 67 23.99 -4.27 6.90
N LEU A 68 22.90 -4.96 7.28
CA LEU A 68 21.57 -4.38 7.55
C LEU A 68 21.59 -3.13 8.45
N LYS A 69 22.43 -3.10 9.50
CA LYS A 69 22.52 -1.95 10.41
C LYS A 69 23.12 -0.70 9.75
N GLN A 70 24.04 -0.88 8.80
CA GLN A 70 24.60 0.21 8.01
C GLN A 70 23.62 0.65 6.93
N ASP A 71 23.03 -0.31 6.21
CA ASP A 71 22.08 -0.06 5.13
C ASP A 71 20.86 0.74 5.64
N LEU A 72 20.35 0.40 6.83
CA LEU A 72 19.27 1.14 7.50
C LEU A 72 19.65 2.57 7.87
N ARG A 73 20.86 2.81 8.39
CA ARG A 73 21.32 4.18 8.71
C ARG A 73 21.33 5.05 7.46
N GLN A 74 21.95 4.56 6.39
CA GLN A 74 22.01 5.26 5.10
C GLN A 74 20.61 5.59 4.58
N LEU A 75 19.67 4.63 4.64
CA LEU A 75 18.28 4.87 4.26
C LEU A 75 17.61 5.96 5.10
N THR A 76 17.81 5.97 6.43
CA THR A 76 17.22 6.98 7.32
C THR A 76 17.86 8.36 7.17
N GLU A 77 19.17 8.44 6.94
CA GLU A 77 19.90 9.69 6.71
C GLU A 77 19.44 10.34 5.39
N VAL A 78 19.41 9.57 4.29
CA VAL A 78 18.90 10.03 2.99
C VAL A 78 17.42 10.44 3.07
N SER A 79 16.59 9.69 3.80
CA SER A 79 15.17 10.02 3.99
C SER A 79 14.96 11.30 4.82
N GLY A 80 15.83 11.55 5.83
CA GLY A 80 15.83 12.78 6.60
C GLY A 80 16.19 14.00 5.74
N LEU A 81 17.27 13.89 4.97
CA LEU A 81 17.70 14.94 4.03
C LEU A 81 16.65 15.24 2.96
N ALA A 82 15.99 14.21 2.41
CA ALA A 82 14.90 14.38 1.45
C ALA A 82 13.72 15.16 2.06
N ARG A 83 13.34 14.84 3.31
CA ARG A 83 12.27 15.57 4.03
C ARG A 83 12.61 17.03 4.27
N GLN A 84 13.84 17.34 4.67
CA GLN A 84 14.28 18.73 4.88
C GLN A 84 14.25 19.55 3.58
N LYS A 85 14.78 18.99 2.48
CA LYS A 85 14.76 19.64 1.17
C LYS A 85 13.34 19.93 0.66
N SER A 86 12.37 19.09 1.02
CA SER A 86 10.95 19.32 0.67
C SER A 86 10.27 20.38 1.54
N ALA A 87 10.71 20.60 2.78
CA ALA A 87 10.13 21.62 3.66
C ALA A 87 10.60 23.05 3.29
N GLU A 88 11.86 23.20 2.87
CA GLU A 88 12.42 24.51 2.51
C GLU A 88 11.89 25.07 1.17
N ALA A 89 11.29 24.22 0.33
CA ALA A 89 10.71 24.60 -0.95
C ALA A 89 9.30 25.22 -0.84
N ASP A 90 8.64 25.12 0.31
CA ASP A 90 7.27 25.62 0.54
C ASP A 90 7.25 27.00 1.24
N GLU A 91 8.37 27.45 1.84
CA GLU A 91 8.49 28.78 2.47
C GLU A 91 8.78 29.89 1.43
N VAL A 92 7.90 30.03 0.43
CA VAL A 92 7.91 31.20 -0.47
C VAL A 92 7.06 32.31 0.14
N VAL A 93 7.74 33.23 0.83
CA VAL A 93 7.18 34.41 1.50
C VAL A 93 6.20 35.18 0.58
N PRO A 94 4.96 35.49 1.03
CA PRO A 94 4.07 36.36 0.29
C PRO A 94 4.60 37.80 0.34
N VAL A 95 5.05 38.32 -0.80
CA VAL A 95 5.50 39.70 -0.96
C VAL A 95 4.34 40.66 -0.61
N GLU A 96 4.56 41.59 0.34
CA GLU A 96 3.55 42.59 0.68
C GLU A 96 3.21 43.47 -0.52
N GLY A 97 1.96 43.37 -0.98
CA GLY A 97 1.42 44.22 -2.04
C GLY A 97 1.04 45.60 -1.50
N THR A 98 1.95 46.57 -1.62
CA THR A 98 1.67 48.00 -1.39
C THR A 98 0.44 48.44 -2.17
N ARG A 99 -0.65 48.75 -1.46
CA ARG A 99 -1.87 49.32 -2.05
C ARG A 99 -1.73 50.84 -2.18
N GLU A 100 -1.26 51.29 -3.33
CA GLU A 100 -1.36 52.69 -3.72
C GLU A 100 -2.79 53.05 -4.18
N ARG A 101 -3.26 54.26 -3.87
CA ARG A 101 -4.68 54.65 -3.93
C ARG A 101 -4.89 55.97 -4.69
N ALA A 102 -5.25 55.88 -5.98
CA ALA A 102 -5.76 56.96 -6.85
C ALA A 102 -6.22 56.32 -8.18
N ASN A 103 -7.19 56.80 -8.98
CA ASN A 103 -8.16 57.89 -8.88
C ASN A 103 -9.42 57.52 -9.73
N GLU A 104 -10.51 58.29 -9.64
CA GLU A 104 -11.79 58.02 -10.34
C GLU A 104 -11.82 58.41 -11.84
N ALA A 105 -12.63 57.69 -12.64
CA ALA A 105 -13.36 58.20 -13.81
C ALA A 105 -14.54 57.25 -14.20
N PRO A 106 -15.71 57.76 -14.68
CA PRO A 106 -16.94 56.94 -14.73
C PRO A 106 -17.42 56.44 -16.11
N ALA A 107 -18.11 55.29 -16.06
CA ALA A 107 -19.31 54.88 -16.83
C ALA A 107 -19.30 54.78 -18.38
N SER A 108 -19.21 53.53 -18.86
CA SER A 108 -19.88 52.96 -20.07
C SER A 108 -19.67 51.43 -20.08
N THR A 109 -20.50 50.53 -20.62
CA THR A 109 -21.91 50.57 -21.10
C THR A 109 -22.52 49.14 -20.98
N LYS A 110 -23.81 48.93 -21.30
CA LYS A 110 -24.66 47.77 -20.92
C LYS A 110 -24.92 46.78 -22.13
N PRO A 111 -25.80 45.74 -22.07
CA PRO A 111 -25.50 44.32 -21.76
C PRO A 111 -25.96 43.24 -22.80
N ALA A 112 -25.65 41.96 -22.55
CA ALA A 112 -26.50 40.76 -22.83
C ALA A 112 -25.96 39.57 -21.98
N THR A 113 -26.68 38.73 -21.21
CA THR A 113 -28.03 38.09 -21.24
C THR A 113 -28.06 36.73 -21.98
N GLY A 114 -28.30 35.63 -21.23
CA GLY A 114 -28.55 34.27 -21.75
C GLY A 114 -27.88 33.16 -20.91
N ARG A 115 -28.37 32.83 -19.71
CA ARG A 115 -29.36 31.77 -19.38
C ARG A 115 -28.84 30.31 -19.54
N PRO A 116 -28.92 29.45 -18.50
CA PRO A 116 -28.47 28.05 -18.55
C PRO A 116 -29.57 27.04 -18.93
N SER A 117 -29.12 25.87 -19.43
CA SER A 117 -29.83 24.57 -19.43
C SER A 117 -28.83 23.51 -18.95
N ALA A 118 -29.06 22.70 -17.92
CA ALA A 118 -30.18 21.80 -17.63
C ALA A 118 -30.22 20.56 -18.56
N GLY A 119 -29.75 19.42 -18.03
CA GLY A 119 -29.85 18.09 -18.65
C GLY A 119 -30.00 17.02 -17.56
N LYS A 120 -31.17 16.38 -17.48
CA LYS A 120 -31.53 15.30 -16.55
C LYS A 120 -31.50 13.94 -17.26
N GLY A 121 -31.28 12.87 -16.50
CA GLY A 121 -31.44 11.46 -16.90
C GLY A 121 -30.44 10.60 -16.10
N LEU A 122 -30.76 9.78 -15.09
CA LEU A 122 -31.95 8.99 -14.73
C LEU A 122 -32.21 7.76 -15.63
N GLU A 123 -31.65 6.61 -15.23
CA GLU A 123 -32.23 5.23 -15.22
C GLU A 123 -31.15 4.32 -14.58
N LYS A 124 -31.35 3.47 -13.55
CA LYS A 124 -32.36 2.45 -13.17
C LYS A 124 -32.22 1.09 -13.88
N GLY A 125 -32.07 0.04 -13.06
CA GLY A 125 -32.21 -1.37 -13.44
C GLY A 125 -30.89 -2.08 -13.76
N ALA A 126 -30.67 -3.34 -13.38
CA ALA A 126 -31.46 -4.20 -12.49
C ALA A 126 -30.55 -5.27 -11.85
N ALA A 127 -30.90 -5.70 -10.63
CA ALA A 127 -30.35 -6.95 -10.07
C ALA A 127 -31.01 -8.14 -10.77
N SER A 128 -30.25 -9.20 -11.03
CA SER A 128 -30.78 -10.50 -11.47
C SER A 128 -30.16 -11.63 -10.65
N THR A 129 -30.95 -12.68 -10.44
CA THR A 129 -30.82 -13.64 -9.34
C THR A 129 -30.15 -14.95 -9.74
N SER A 130 -29.53 -15.61 -8.75
CA SER A 130 -29.02 -16.99 -8.84
C SER A 130 -30.13 -18.02 -9.10
N PRO A 131 -29.74 -19.20 -9.62
CA PRO A 131 -30.01 -20.46 -8.91
C PRO A 131 -28.73 -21.34 -8.87
N THR A 132 -28.60 -22.49 -8.20
CA THR A 132 -29.20 -23.17 -7.03
C THR A 132 -28.72 -24.64 -7.11
N ALA A 133 -28.21 -25.16 -5.99
CA ALA A 133 -28.09 -26.59 -5.63
C ALA A 133 -27.14 -27.56 -6.38
N GLY A 134 -26.40 -28.34 -5.58
CA GLY A 134 -25.67 -29.55 -5.96
C GLY A 134 -24.96 -30.16 -4.73
N SER A 135 -25.56 -31.15 -4.08
CA SER A 135 -25.10 -31.73 -2.80
C SER A 135 -24.98 -33.26 -2.86
N LYS A 136 -24.24 -33.85 -1.92
CA LYS A 136 -23.85 -35.28 -1.73
C LYS A 136 -22.61 -35.72 -2.55
N GLY A 137 -21.72 -36.59 -2.06
CA GLY A 137 -21.58 -37.12 -0.70
C GLY A 137 -20.46 -38.16 -0.53
N ALA A 138 -19.89 -38.20 0.68
CA ALA A 138 -19.57 -39.39 1.50
C ALA A 138 -18.66 -40.56 1.03
N ASN A 139 -17.69 -40.88 1.91
CA ASN A 139 -17.24 -42.21 2.37
C ASN A 139 -16.08 -43.02 1.71
N SER A 140 -14.93 -42.93 2.40
CA SER A 140 -14.30 -44.04 3.17
C SER A 140 -13.27 -45.02 2.55
N ARG A 141 -12.44 -45.58 3.47
CA ARG A 141 -11.46 -46.69 3.42
C ARG A 141 -10.03 -46.29 3.00
N LEU A 142 -8.94 -46.54 3.76
CA LEU A 142 -8.49 -47.62 4.67
C LEU A 142 -7.66 -48.71 3.95
N GLY A 143 -6.42 -48.91 4.42
CA GLY A 143 -5.39 -49.83 3.94
C GLY A 143 -4.03 -49.14 4.07
N SER A 144 -3.09 -49.45 4.98
CA SER A 144 -2.69 -50.71 5.65
C SER A 144 -1.95 -51.70 4.74
N ARG A 145 -0.65 -51.48 4.58
CA ARG A 145 0.41 -52.48 4.82
C ARG A 145 1.79 -51.82 4.89
#